data_AF-A0A2A6RN88-F1
#
_entry.id   AF-A0A2A6RN88-F1
#
_cell.length_a   1.000
_cell.length_b   1.000
_cell.length_c   1.000
_cell.angle_alpha   90.00
_cell.angle_beta   90.00
_cell.angle_gamma   90.00
#
_symmetry.space_group_name_H-M   'P 1'
#
loop_
_entity.id
_entity.type
_entity.pdbx_description
1 polymer ?
#
loop_
_entity_poly.entity_id
_entity_poly.type
_entity_poly.pdbx_seq_one_letter_code
_entity_poly.pdbx_strand_id
1 'polypeptide(L)'
;MLGLTACQEAATAPPSNGAQPADAPVLMPVLAVSELALGPNRIALGVLQGGGPINDPELELGMRFYYLDGADPSEVYSESRAIYRGQGLPFGLYVGYADFDQPGGWGLELVVNQGEGTLGSSRLRLDVLAEPLVPPVGASAFPSQNLTIRDVPDLAQLTSDILPDPDFYQLTVAEALEAEQPFVLTFATPGYCVTAVCAPNQMVLKELKAQYGAEVNFLHIEVFPYPFAESFEAQRHVPEMAEWNLRTEPWTFLIDAQGIIQARFEGGITFAEMEPALAQLAAGQPVVLPAP
;
A
#
# COMPACT_ATOMS: atom_id res chain seq x y z
N MET A 1 -55.34 71.76 5.66
CA MET A 1 -55.52 70.48 4.94
C MET A 1 -54.42 70.40 3.90
N LEU A 2 -53.67 69.28 3.89
CA LEU A 2 -52.59 68.90 2.96
C LEU A 2 -51.28 69.73 3.04
N GLY A 3 -50.08 69.17 3.19
CA GLY A 3 -49.62 67.78 3.31
C GLY A 3 -48.12 67.78 3.66
N LEU A 4 -47.70 66.91 4.57
CA LEU A 4 -46.30 66.71 4.95
C LEU A 4 -45.59 65.92 3.84
N THR A 5 -44.50 66.47 3.29
CA THR A 5 -43.62 65.77 2.34
C THR A 5 -42.46 65.16 3.11
N ALA A 6 -42.38 63.83 3.15
CA ALA A 6 -41.29 63.08 3.75
C ALA A 6 -40.09 63.03 2.79
N CYS A 7 -38.89 63.35 3.29
CA CYS A 7 -37.64 62.97 2.63
C CYS A 7 -37.35 61.50 2.97
N GLN A 8 -37.31 60.65 1.95
CA GLN A 8 -36.93 59.25 2.09
C GLN A 8 -35.44 59.14 1.76
N GLU A 9 -34.64 58.92 2.80
CA GLU A 9 -33.20 58.69 2.69
C GLU A 9 -32.98 57.27 2.15
N ALA A 10 -32.40 57.17 0.96
CA ALA A 10 -32.05 55.88 0.36
C ALA A 10 -30.88 55.28 1.15
N ALA A 11 -31.17 54.28 1.98
CA ALA A 11 -30.15 53.47 2.62
C ALA A 11 -29.38 52.68 1.56
N THR A 12 -28.15 53.08 1.28
CA THR A 12 -27.19 52.28 0.52
C THR A 12 -26.90 51.00 1.30
N ALA A 13 -27.26 49.86 0.72
CA ALA A 13 -26.86 48.56 1.24
C ALA A 13 -25.33 48.48 1.32
N PRO A 14 -24.74 47.92 2.40
CA PRO A 14 -23.32 47.68 2.45
C PRO A 14 -22.93 46.71 1.32
N PRO A 15 -21.72 46.82 0.74
CA PRO A 15 -21.26 45.84 -0.21
C PRO A 15 -21.27 44.47 0.47
N SER A 16 -21.98 43.52 -0.12
CA SER A 16 -21.87 42.12 0.24
C SER A 16 -20.43 41.71 -0.02
N ASN A 17 -19.62 41.61 1.04
CA ASN A 17 -18.38 40.85 0.97
C ASN A 17 -18.78 39.47 0.44
N GLY A 18 -18.38 39.18 -0.80
CA GLY A 18 -18.45 37.82 -1.33
C GLY A 18 -17.81 36.93 -0.26
N ALA A 19 -18.55 35.93 0.18
CA ALA A 19 -17.98 34.94 1.07
C ALA A 19 -16.74 34.40 0.35
N GLN A 20 -15.56 34.62 0.93
CA GLN A 20 -14.39 33.85 0.57
C GLN A 20 -14.83 32.38 0.61
N PRO A 21 -14.46 31.56 -0.39
CA PRO A 21 -14.59 30.12 -0.23
C PRO A 21 -13.99 29.78 1.13
N ALA A 22 -14.74 29.09 1.98
CA ALA A 22 -14.18 28.54 3.20
C ALA A 22 -12.89 27.80 2.79
N ASP A 23 -11.77 28.07 3.46
CA ASP A 23 -10.49 27.43 3.16
C ASP A 23 -10.76 25.94 2.96
N ALA A 24 -10.53 25.45 1.73
CA ALA A 24 -10.76 24.05 1.42
C ALA A 24 -9.94 23.23 2.42
N PRO A 25 -10.53 22.22 3.07
CA PRO A 25 -9.85 21.51 4.13
C PRO A 25 -8.57 20.89 3.57
N VAL A 26 -7.43 21.30 4.12
CA VAL A 26 -6.11 20.88 3.65
C VAL A 26 -5.95 19.38 3.89
N LEU A 27 -5.95 18.61 2.81
CA LEU A 27 -5.65 17.18 2.87
C LEU A 27 -4.14 17.01 2.97
N MET A 28 -3.69 16.22 3.93
CA MET A 28 -2.27 15.89 4.10
C MET A 28 -2.05 14.41 3.77
N PRO A 29 -1.49 14.10 2.60
CA PRO A 29 -1.12 12.72 2.29
C PRO A 29 0.09 12.27 3.09
N VAL A 30 0.08 11.01 3.49
CA VAL A 30 1.18 10.32 4.16
C VAL A 30 1.49 9.06 3.37
N LEU A 31 2.70 8.96 2.85
CA LEU A 31 3.15 7.80 2.11
C LEU A 31 3.25 6.59 3.05
N ALA A 32 2.61 5.50 2.65
CA ALA A 32 2.58 4.22 3.38
C ALA A 32 3.47 3.16 2.72
N VAL A 33 4.52 3.60 2.02
CA VAL A 33 5.58 2.77 1.45
C VAL A 33 6.94 3.36 1.82
N SER A 34 7.95 2.51 1.97
CA SER A 34 9.30 2.88 2.41
C SER A 34 10.29 3.10 1.26
N GLU A 35 10.00 2.56 0.08
CA GLU A 35 10.80 2.79 -1.12
C GLU A 35 9.96 2.90 -2.39
N LEU A 36 10.51 3.66 -3.34
CA LEU A 36 10.09 3.70 -4.74
C LEU A 36 11.34 3.54 -5.59
N ALA A 37 11.25 2.79 -6.68
CA ALA A 37 12.38 2.52 -7.56
C ALA A 37 11.96 2.53 -9.03
N LEU A 38 12.90 2.37 -9.96
CA LEU A 38 12.57 2.24 -11.38
C LEU A 38 11.59 1.09 -11.65
N GLY A 39 10.73 1.29 -12.65
CA GLY A 39 9.67 0.37 -13.07
C GLY A 39 8.35 0.57 -12.31
N PRO A 40 7.50 -0.47 -12.23
CA PRO A 40 6.18 -0.36 -11.64
C PRO A 40 6.23 -0.28 -10.09
N ASN A 41 5.47 0.67 -9.54
CA ASN A 41 5.36 0.92 -8.11
C ASN A 41 3.91 1.02 -7.67
N ARG A 42 3.63 0.43 -6.51
CA ARG A 42 2.40 0.65 -5.76
C ARG A 42 2.55 1.90 -4.90
N ILE A 43 1.67 2.88 -5.08
CA ILE A 43 1.65 4.12 -4.31
C ILE A 43 0.50 4.06 -3.31
N ALA A 44 0.79 3.62 -2.09
CA ALA A 44 -0.19 3.58 -1.00
C ALA A 44 -0.08 4.82 -0.11
N LEU A 45 -1.22 5.46 0.18
CA LEU A 45 -1.29 6.71 0.92
C LEU A 45 -2.36 6.65 2.01
N GLY A 46 -2.01 7.05 3.23
CA GLY A 46 -3.01 7.56 4.18
C GLY A 46 -3.31 9.02 3.86
N VAL A 47 -4.55 9.47 4.07
CA VAL A 47 -4.91 10.90 3.91
C VAL A 47 -5.41 11.42 5.24
N LEU A 48 -4.82 12.52 5.72
CA LEU A 48 -5.21 13.16 6.96
C LEU A 48 -5.97 14.46 6.71
N GLN A 49 -6.95 14.75 7.56
CA GLN A 49 -7.66 16.03 7.61
C GLN A 49 -7.97 16.38 9.07
N GLY A 50 -7.65 17.60 9.49
CA GLY A 50 -7.85 18.03 10.87
C GLY A 50 -7.07 17.20 11.91
N GLY A 51 -6.00 16.51 11.50
CA GLY A 51 -5.17 15.66 12.36
C GLY A 51 -5.62 14.20 12.48
N GLY A 52 -6.74 13.79 11.84
CA GLY A 52 -7.21 12.41 11.80
C GLY A 52 -7.24 11.81 10.39
N PRO A 53 -7.27 10.47 10.25
CA PRO A 53 -7.35 9.82 8.94
C PRO A 53 -8.73 9.97 8.29
N ILE A 54 -8.75 10.18 6.98
CA ILE A 54 -9.94 10.08 6.15
C ILE A 54 -10.13 8.64 5.71
N ASN A 55 -11.28 8.06 6.05
CA ASN A 55 -11.67 6.71 5.69
C ASN A 55 -12.91 6.73 4.79
N ASP A 56 -12.83 7.42 3.66
CA ASP A 56 -13.96 7.68 2.78
C ASP A 56 -13.80 6.91 1.45
N PRO A 57 -14.60 5.85 1.21
CA PRO A 57 -14.56 5.10 -0.05
C PRO A 57 -15.06 5.91 -1.26
N GLU A 58 -15.77 7.02 -1.05
CA GLU A 58 -16.29 7.88 -2.12
C GLU A 58 -15.33 9.01 -2.48
N LEU A 59 -14.24 9.20 -1.72
CA LEU A 59 -13.24 10.22 -2.01
C LEU A 59 -12.47 9.88 -3.29
N GLU A 60 -12.67 10.71 -4.31
CA GLU A 60 -11.98 10.58 -5.59
C GLU A 60 -10.65 11.33 -5.59
N LEU A 61 -9.55 10.58 -5.66
CA LEU A 61 -8.19 11.14 -5.72
C LEU A 61 -7.54 10.83 -7.06
N GLY A 62 -7.38 11.87 -7.88
CA GLY A 62 -6.48 11.83 -9.04
C GLY A 62 -5.03 11.97 -8.58
N MET A 63 -4.11 11.36 -9.31
CA MET A 63 -2.68 11.43 -9.07
C MET A 63 -2.01 11.96 -10.33
N ARG A 64 -1.16 12.97 -10.19
CA ARG A 64 -0.31 13.48 -11.27
C ARG A 64 1.14 13.43 -10.84
N PHE A 65 1.97 12.86 -11.69
CA PHE A 65 3.39 12.69 -11.44
C PHE A 65 4.19 13.66 -12.31
N TYR A 66 5.23 14.24 -11.73
CA TYR A 66 6.10 15.23 -12.37
C TYR A 66 7.56 14.82 -12.15
N TYR A 67 8.37 14.78 -13.20
CA TYR A 67 9.80 14.53 -13.03
C TYR A 67 10.53 15.84 -12.68
N LEU A 68 10.87 16.02 -11.40
CA LEU A 68 11.37 17.29 -10.87
C LEU A 68 12.83 17.59 -11.24
N ASP A 69 13.60 16.55 -11.54
CA ASP A 69 15.01 16.68 -11.94
C ASP A 69 15.17 16.84 -13.46
N GLY A 70 14.05 16.86 -14.20
CA GLY A 70 13.99 17.02 -15.65
C GLY A 70 14.07 18.47 -16.13
N ALA A 71 14.03 18.64 -17.46
CA ALA A 71 14.09 19.96 -18.10
C ALA A 71 12.81 20.80 -17.89
N ASP A 72 11.65 20.15 -17.77
CA ASP A 72 10.37 20.79 -17.45
C ASP A 72 9.74 20.14 -16.20
N PRO A 73 10.08 20.61 -14.99
CA PRO A 73 9.56 20.05 -13.74
C PRO A 73 8.07 20.36 -13.49
N SER A 74 7.41 21.06 -14.42
CA SER A 74 5.98 21.38 -14.35
C SER A 74 5.12 20.58 -15.33
N GLU A 75 5.74 19.84 -16.25
CA GLU A 75 5.06 18.94 -17.16
C GLU A 75 4.53 17.71 -16.42
N VAL A 76 3.24 17.40 -16.61
CA VAL A 76 2.65 16.15 -16.11
C VAL A 76 3.26 15.01 -16.90
N TYR A 77 4.05 14.18 -16.23
CA TYR A 77 4.72 13.03 -16.81
C TYR A 77 3.77 11.86 -17.02
N SER A 78 2.95 11.58 -16.00
CA SER A 78 1.94 10.53 -16.01
C SER A 78 0.82 10.86 -15.02
N GLU A 79 -0.34 10.24 -15.22
CA GLU A 79 -1.49 10.34 -14.33
C GLU A 79 -1.90 8.95 -13.86
N SER A 80 -2.48 8.89 -12.66
CA SER A 80 -3.15 7.70 -12.14
C SER A 80 -4.37 8.10 -11.31
N ARG A 81 -5.09 7.11 -10.78
CA ARG A 81 -6.14 7.31 -9.78
C ARG A 81 -5.87 6.44 -8.56
N ALA A 82 -6.01 7.03 -7.37
CA ALA A 82 -5.96 6.27 -6.14
C ALA A 82 -7.35 5.71 -5.80
N ILE A 83 -7.41 4.41 -5.54
CA ILE A 83 -8.63 3.70 -5.15
C ILE A 83 -8.59 3.45 -3.64
N TYR A 84 -9.72 3.68 -2.97
CA TYR A 84 -9.85 3.38 -1.55
C TYR A 84 -9.71 1.88 -1.25
N ARG A 85 -8.89 1.57 -0.25
CA ARG A 85 -8.52 0.26 0.29
C ARG A 85 -8.50 0.34 1.81
N GLY A 86 -9.65 0.14 2.45
CA GLY A 86 -9.76 0.15 3.92
C GLY A 86 -10.47 -1.05 4.52
N GLN A 87 -11.00 -1.97 3.70
CA GLN A 87 -11.77 -3.10 4.21
C GLN A 87 -10.88 -4.02 5.06
N GLY A 88 -11.21 -4.15 6.35
CA GLY A 88 -10.47 -4.96 7.30
C GLY A 88 -9.21 -4.31 7.89
N LEU A 89 -8.83 -3.12 7.41
CA LEU A 89 -7.67 -2.39 7.92
C LEU A 89 -8.08 -1.43 9.07
N PRO A 90 -7.15 -1.09 9.99
CA PRO A 90 -7.41 -0.12 11.06
C PRO A 90 -7.61 1.32 10.54
N PHE A 91 -7.17 1.59 9.32
CA PHE A 91 -7.35 2.85 8.61
C PHE A 91 -7.36 2.60 7.10
N GLY A 92 -7.99 3.49 6.36
CA GLY A 92 -8.08 3.46 4.91
C GLY A 92 -6.79 3.90 4.24
N LEU A 93 -6.42 3.16 3.21
CA LEU A 93 -5.39 3.53 2.25
C LEU A 93 -6.04 3.96 0.94
N TYR A 94 -5.44 4.93 0.26
CA TYR A 94 -5.73 5.25 -1.13
C TYR A 94 -4.56 4.78 -1.95
N VAL A 95 -4.81 3.83 -2.85
CA VAL A 95 -3.75 3.14 -3.59
C VAL A 95 -3.89 3.40 -5.07
N GLY A 96 -2.85 3.97 -5.66
CA GLY A 96 -2.66 4.04 -7.12
C GLY A 96 -1.36 3.35 -7.52
N TYR A 97 -1.08 3.36 -8.82
CA TYR A 97 0.12 2.74 -9.39
C TYR A 97 0.83 3.72 -10.32
N ALA A 98 2.15 3.67 -10.34
CA ALA A 98 2.99 4.50 -11.20
C ALA A 98 4.15 3.69 -11.75
N ASP A 99 4.54 3.97 -12.99
CA ASP A 99 5.78 3.46 -13.59
C ASP A 99 6.79 4.61 -13.66
N PHE A 100 7.97 4.41 -13.08
CA PHE A 100 9.05 5.40 -13.11
C PHE A 100 10.18 4.91 -13.99
N ASP A 101 10.53 5.68 -15.02
CA ASP A 101 11.59 5.36 -15.97
C ASP A 101 12.88 6.17 -15.75
N GLN A 102 12.87 7.09 -14.78
CA GLN A 102 14.03 7.87 -14.36
C GLN A 102 14.20 7.83 -12.83
N PRO A 103 15.43 7.65 -12.32
CA PRO A 103 15.70 7.84 -10.90
C PRO A 103 15.73 9.33 -10.55
N GLY A 104 15.61 9.63 -9.26
CA GLY A 104 15.74 10.98 -8.71
C GLY A 104 14.44 11.53 -8.15
N GLY A 105 14.33 12.85 -8.15
CA GLY A 105 13.21 13.59 -7.59
C GLY A 105 11.97 13.56 -8.47
N TRP A 106 10.87 13.09 -7.89
CA TRP A 106 9.54 13.14 -8.48
C TRP A 106 8.59 13.96 -7.61
N GLY A 107 7.60 14.58 -8.24
CA GLY A 107 6.49 15.25 -7.57
C GLY A 107 5.24 14.42 -7.76
N LEU A 108 4.48 14.21 -6.69
CA LEU A 108 3.13 13.69 -6.77
C LEU A 108 2.16 14.79 -6.34
N GLU A 109 1.26 15.17 -7.22
CA GLU A 109 0.10 15.99 -6.92
C GLU A 109 -1.13 15.09 -6.79
N LEU A 110 -1.72 15.09 -5.59
CA LEU A 110 -3.03 14.50 -5.36
C LEU A 110 -4.09 15.55 -5.61
N VAL A 111 -5.01 15.25 -6.52
CA VAL A 111 -6.11 16.11 -6.92
C VAL A 111 -7.40 15.56 -6.34
N VAL A 112 -8.06 16.35 -5.49
CA VAL A 112 -9.34 16.00 -4.89
C VAL A 112 -10.45 16.43 -5.83
N ASN A 113 -11.23 15.47 -6.30
CA ASN A 113 -12.36 15.75 -7.21
C ASN A 113 -13.69 15.69 -6.46
N GLN A 114 -14.65 16.52 -6.87
CA GLN A 114 -16.06 16.43 -6.47
C GLN A 114 -16.96 16.74 -7.67
N GLY A 115 -17.62 15.71 -8.20
CA GLY A 115 -18.38 15.83 -9.44
C GLY A 115 -17.47 16.26 -10.61
N GLU A 116 -17.84 17.30 -11.35
CA GLU A 116 -17.03 17.82 -12.47
C GLU A 116 -15.95 18.84 -12.06
N GLY A 117 -15.77 19.11 -10.75
CA GLY A 117 -14.83 20.13 -10.26
C GLY A 117 -13.69 19.58 -9.38
N THR A 118 -12.55 20.26 -9.39
CA THR A 118 -11.46 20.04 -8.43
C THR A 118 -11.68 20.87 -7.17
N LEU A 119 -11.70 20.21 -6.00
CA LEU A 119 -11.87 20.87 -4.70
C LEU A 119 -10.56 21.36 -4.09
N GLY A 120 -9.45 20.73 -4.43
CA GLY A 120 -8.14 21.07 -3.90
C GLY A 120 -7.08 20.13 -4.40
N SER A 121 -5.83 20.47 -4.11
CA SER A 121 -4.68 19.63 -4.44
C SER A 121 -3.63 19.70 -3.35
N SER A 122 -2.95 18.58 -3.14
CA SER A 122 -1.81 18.49 -2.22
C SER A 122 -0.62 17.89 -2.96
N ARG A 123 0.57 18.43 -2.71
CA ARG A 123 1.81 17.97 -3.36
C ARG A 123 2.75 17.35 -2.36
N LEU A 124 3.42 16.29 -2.76
CA LEU A 124 4.48 15.65 -2.01
C LEU A 124 5.65 15.34 -2.94
N ARG A 125 6.87 15.37 -2.39
CA ARG A 125 8.06 14.92 -3.11
C ARG A 125 8.24 13.42 -2.89
N LEU A 126 8.57 12.73 -3.97
CA LEU A 126 8.96 11.34 -4.02
C LEU A 126 10.43 11.27 -4.42
N ASP A 127 11.17 10.33 -3.84
CA ASP A 127 12.53 10.02 -4.27
C ASP A 127 12.52 8.59 -4.84
N VAL A 128 12.86 8.47 -6.12
CA VAL A 128 12.87 7.20 -6.86
C VAL A 128 14.28 6.69 -7.00
N LEU A 129 14.53 5.49 -6.50
CA LEU A 129 15.83 4.83 -6.51
C LEU A 129 16.15 4.28 -7.92
N ALA A 130 17.42 4.40 -8.31
CA ALA A 130 17.92 3.76 -9.53
C ALA A 130 17.96 2.23 -9.40
N GLU A 131 18.28 1.74 -8.21
CA GLU A 131 18.30 0.32 -7.87
C GLU A 131 17.37 0.08 -6.68
N PRO A 132 16.41 -0.84 -6.78
CA PRO A 132 15.51 -1.17 -5.68
C PRO A 132 16.28 -1.86 -4.55
N LEU A 133 15.94 -1.58 -3.31
CA LEU A 133 16.51 -2.29 -2.16
C LEU A 133 15.78 -3.61 -1.95
N VAL A 134 14.44 -3.59 -2.06
CA VAL A 134 13.60 -4.78 -1.96
C VAL A 134 13.50 -5.45 -3.34
N PRO A 135 13.48 -6.79 -3.42
CA PRO A 135 13.39 -7.51 -4.68
C PRO A 135 12.27 -6.99 -5.59
N PRO A 136 12.59 -6.47 -6.80
CA PRO A 136 11.60 -5.88 -7.68
C PRO A 136 10.78 -6.95 -8.40
N VAL A 137 9.68 -6.50 -9.01
CA VAL A 137 8.95 -7.32 -9.98
C VAL A 137 9.90 -7.71 -11.12
N GLY A 138 9.84 -8.98 -11.54
CA GLY A 138 10.71 -9.58 -12.55
C GLY A 138 12.00 -10.20 -12.00
N ALA A 139 12.35 -9.99 -10.72
CA ALA A 139 13.47 -10.66 -10.08
C ALA A 139 13.13 -12.10 -9.69
N SER A 140 14.14 -12.97 -9.63
CA SER A 140 14.00 -14.28 -9.00
C SER A 140 13.85 -14.16 -7.50
N ALA A 141 12.96 -14.97 -6.92
CA ALA A 141 12.83 -15.13 -5.48
C ALA A 141 14.05 -15.84 -4.88
N PHE A 142 14.30 -15.60 -3.60
CA PHE A 142 15.43 -16.17 -2.87
C PHE A 142 15.02 -17.52 -2.26
N PRO A 143 15.82 -18.58 -2.39
CA PRO A 143 15.51 -19.90 -1.85
C PRO A 143 15.80 -19.96 -0.34
N SER A 144 15.06 -19.16 0.44
CA SER A 144 15.19 -19.07 1.89
C SER A 144 14.87 -20.39 2.58
N GLN A 145 15.65 -20.70 3.63
CA GLN A 145 15.53 -21.91 4.44
C GLN A 145 14.79 -21.61 5.76
N ASN A 146 13.63 -20.97 5.64
CA ASN A 146 12.79 -20.60 6.79
C ASN A 146 12.34 -21.83 7.59
N LEU A 147 12.05 -21.63 8.86
CA LEU A 147 11.50 -22.71 9.69
C LEU A 147 10.12 -23.15 9.20
N THR A 148 9.87 -24.45 9.29
CA THR A 148 8.57 -25.09 9.01
C THR A 148 8.05 -25.85 10.21
N ILE A 149 6.82 -26.37 10.13
CA ILE A 149 6.24 -27.22 11.17
C ILE A 149 7.03 -28.52 11.39
N ARG A 150 7.88 -28.94 10.44
CA ARG A 150 8.77 -30.10 10.58
C ARG A 150 9.94 -29.82 11.51
N ASP A 151 10.40 -28.57 11.55
CA ASP A 151 11.50 -28.11 12.41
C ASP A 151 10.97 -27.73 13.80
N VAL A 152 9.83 -27.02 13.83
CA VAL A 152 9.17 -26.54 15.04
C VAL A 152 7.68 -26.92 15.00
N PRO A 153 7.29 -28.05 15.59
CA PRO A 153 5.90 -28.54 15.52
C PRO A 153 4.85 -27.66 16.22
N ASP A 154 5.28 -26.79 17.14
CA ASP A 154 4.42 -25.86 17.86
C ASP A 154 4.31 -24.54 17.07
N LEU A 155 3.16 -24.31 16.43
CA LEU A 155 2.91 -23.10 15.63
C LEU A 155 3.07 -21.80 16.44
N ALA A 156 2.84 -21.82 17.75
CA ALA A 156 3.02 -20.65 18.61
C ALA A 156 4.50 -20.21 18.73
N GLN A 157 5.44 -21.01 18.21
CA GLN A 157 6.86 -20.68 18.09
C GLN A 157 7.28 -20.34 16.66
N LEU A 158 6.39 -20.50 15.68
CA LEU A 158 6.61 -20.10 14.29
C LEU A 158 5.94 -18.77 13.93
N THR A 159 4.92 -18.37 14.67
CA THR A 159 4.18 -17.14 14.41
C THR A 159 3.54 -16.56 15.66
N SER A 160 3.48 -15.23 15.70
CA SER A 160 2.73 -14.47 16.71
C SER A 160 1.24 -14.30 16.36
N ASP A 161 0.78 -14.88 15.24
CA ASP A 161 -0.64 -14.98 14.92
C ASP A 161 -1.37 -15.82 15.98
N ILE A 162 -2.43 -15.25 16.56
CA ILE A 162 -3.23 -15.90 17.59
C ILE A 162 -4.14 -17.01 17.06
N LEU A 163 -4.39 -17.05 15.75
CA LEU A 163 -5.21 -18.06 15.08
C LEU A 163 -4.47 -18.56 13.82
N PRO A 164 -3.29 -19.20 13.98
CA PRO A 164 -2.44 -19.54 12.85
C PRO A 164 -3.11 -20.56 11.94
N ASP A 165 -2.91 -20.40 10.63
CA ASP A 165 -3.26 -21.41 9.64
C ASP A 165 -2.05 -22.34 9.43
N PRO A 166 -2.12 -23.63 9.80
CA PRO A 166 -0.98 -24.55 9.70
C PRO A 166 -0.42 -24.68 8.29
N ASP A 167 -1.22 -24.46 7.25
CA ASP A 167 -0.80 -24.64 5.86
C ASP A 167 0.24 -23.59 5.43
N PHE A 168 0.31 -22.45 6.14
CA PHE A 168 1.28 -21.38 5.88
C PHE A 168 2.72 -21.74 6.27
N TYR A 169 2.92 -22.88 6.95
CA TYR A 169 4.19 -23.29 7.57
C TYR A 169 4.65 -24.69 7.13
N GLN A 170 4.11 -25.20 6.01
CA GLN A 170 4.44 -26.54 5.51
C GLN A 170 5.75 -26.57 4.71
N LEU A 171 6.08 -25.46 4.03
CA LEU A 171 7.17 -25.37 3.07
C LEU A 171 8.18 -24.30 3.48
N THR A 172 9.44 -24.57 3.20
CA THR A 172 10.44 -23.51 3.03
C THR A 172 10.20 -22.77 1.71
N VAL A 173 10.72 -21.55 1.57
CA VAL A 173 10.70 -20.86 0.27
C VAL A 173 11.49 -21.65 -0.77
N ALA A 174 12.61 -22.27 -0.38
CA ALA A 174 13.37 -23.15 -1.26
C ALA A 174 12.52 -24.32 -1.81
N GLU A 175 11.77 -25.01 -0.97
CA GLU A 175 10.88 -26.09 -1.40
C GLU A 175 9.70 -25.61 -2.24
N ALA A 176 9.15 -24.42 -1.93
CA ALA A 176 8.08 -23.83 -2.74
C ALA A 176 8.57 -23.53 -4.16
N LEU A 177 9.83 -23.09 -4.33
CA LEU A 177 10.46 -22.91 -5.63
C LEU A 177 10.70 -24.24 -6.36
N GLU A 178 11.17 -25.27 -5.65
CA GLU A 178 11.37 -26.61 -6.21
C GLU A 178 10.07 -27.31 -6.62
N ALA A 179 8.95 -26.96 -5.99
CA ALA A 179 7.63 -27.52 -6.31
C ALA A 179 7.08 -27.04 -7.68
N GLU A 180 7.67 -26.00 -8.28
CA GLU A 180 7.24 -25.40 -9.56
C GLU A 180 5.74 -25.02 -9.55
N GLN A 181 5.25 -24.57 -8.40
CA GLN A 181 3.89 -24.05 -8.20
C GLN A 181 3.95 -22.58 -7.78
N PRO A 182 3.02 -21.73 -8.23
CA PRO A 182 2.98 -20.35 -7.76
C PRO A 182 2.73 -20.31 -6.26
N PHE A 183 3.25 -19.27 -5.60
CA PHE A 183 3.04 -19.08 -4.17
C PHE A 183 3.00 -17.61 -3.76
N VAL A 184 2.28 -17.36 -2.68
CA VAL A 184 2.28 -16.09 -1.95
C VAL A 184 3.26 -16.22 -0.80
N LEU A 185 4.20 -15.29 -0.69
CA LEU A 185 5.12 -15.18 0.45
C LEU A 185 4.86 -13.88 1.19
N THR A 186 4.59 -13.96 2.49
CA THR A 186 4.45 -12.77 3.33
C THR A 186 5.46 -12.75 4.47
N PHE A 187 6.08 -11.60 4.68
CA PHE A 187 6.89 -11.28 5.85
C PHE A 187 6.07 -10.36 6.74
N ALA A 188 5.72 -10.81 7.95
CA ALA A 188 4.87 -10.05 8.86
C ALA A 188 5.12 -10.42 10.32
N THR A 189 4.61 -9.61 11.25
CA THR A 189 4.54 -9.97 12.68
C THR A 189 3.17 -9.63 13.25
N PRO A 190 2.19 -10.56 13.19
CA PRO A 190 0.81 -10.26 13.58
C PRO A 190 0.66 -9.71 15.01
N GLY A 191 1.45 -10.22 15.96
CA GLY A 191 1.38 -9.86 17.37
C GLY A 191 2.23 -8.67 17.80
N TYR A 192 3.26 -8.28 17.04
CA TYR A 192 4.22 -7.22 17.42
C TYR A 192 4.33 -6.10 16.37
N CYS A 193 3.37 -6.05 15.43
CA CYS A 193 3.38 -5.13 14.30
C CYS A 193 3.40 -3.66 14.71
N VAL A 194 4.43 -2.92 14.29
CA VAL A 194 4.47 -1.45 14.45
C VAL A 194 3.48 -0.75 13.51
N THR A 195 3.28 -1.29 12.30
CA THR A 195 2.41 -0.69 11.28
C THR A 195 0.91 -0.97 11.48
N ALA A 196 0.55 -1.79 12.47
CA ALA A 196 -0.82 -2.22 12.81
C ALA A 196 -1.59 -2.98 11.71
N VAL A 197 -0.97 -3.23 10.55
CA VAL A 197 -1.62 -3.90 9.40
C VAL A 197 -1.22 -5.36 9.23
N CYS A 198 -0.23 -5.87 9.96
CA CYS A 198 0.25 -7.25 9.83
C CYS A 198 -0.84 -8.31 10.10
N ALA A 199 -1.55 -8.21 11.22
CA ALA A 199 -2.64 -9.14 11.54
C ALA A 199 -3.83 -9.03 10.55
N PRO A 200 -4.29 -7.81 10.17
CA PRO A 200 -5.24 -7.64 9.07
C PRO A 200 -4.79 -8.29 7.76
N ASN A 201 -3.53 -8.13 7.36
CA ASN A 201 -2.99 -8.76 6.16
C ASN A 201 -3.07 -10.29 6.24
N GLN A 202 -2.74 -10.89 7.38
CA GLN A 202 -2.89 -12.34 7.57
C GLN A 202 -4.34 -12.80 7.40
N MET A 203 -5.32 -12.01 7.83
CA MET A 203 -6.74 -12.34 7.63
C MET A 203 -7.11 -12.35 6.14
N VAL A 204 -6.65 -11.35 5.38
CA VAL A 204 -6.84 -11.28 3.92
C VAL A 204 -6.19 -12.48 3.23
N LEU A 205 -4.98 -12.85 3.63
CA LEU A 205 -4.27 -14.00 3.04
C LEU A 205 -4.96 -15.33 3.32
N LYS A 206 -5.53 -15.52 4.51
CA LYS A 206 -6.35 -16.70 4.84
C LYS A 206 -7.63 -16.76 4.00
N GLU A 207 -8.26 -15.62 3.76
CA GLU A 207 -9.44 -15.54 2.88
C GLU A 207 -9.08 -15.87 1.42
N LEU A 208 -7.97 -15.35 0.92
CA LEU A 208 -7.45 -15.67 -0.41
C LEU A 208 -7.09 -17.15 -0.52
N LYS A 209 -6.40 -17.72 0.48
CA LYS A 209 -6.10 -19.16 0.52
C LYS A 209 -7.35 -20.02 0.49
N ALA A 210 -8.42 -19.61 1.17
CA ALA A 210 -9.68 -20.36 1.14
C ALA A 210 -10.27 -20.49 -0.28
N GLN A 211 -9.91 -19.59 -1.21
CA GLN A 211 -10.36 -19.60 -2.60
C GLN A 211 -9.32 -20.20 -3.56
N TYR A 212 -8.03 -19.97 -3.31
CA TYR A 212 -6.93 -20.26 -4.26
C TYR A 212 -5.91 -21.29 -3.76
N GLY A 213 -6.12 -21.88 -2.57
CA GLY A 213 -5.16 -22.78 -1.95
C GLY A 213 -4.97 -24.13 -2.66
N ALA A 214 -5.76 -24.43 -3.69
CA ALA A 214 -5.54 -25.60 -4.54
C ALA A 214 -4.54 -25.32 -5.68
N GLU A 215 -4.44 -24.07 -6.11
CA GLU A 215 -3.61 -23.62 -7.23
C GLU A 215 -2.33 -22.90 -6.76
N VAL A 216 -2.37 -22.26 -5.58
CA VAL A 216 -1.30 -21.39 -5.08
C VAL A 216 -0.96 -21.76 -3.63
N ASN A 217 0.34 -21.94 -3.35
CA ASN A 217 0.80 -22.13 -1.97
C ASN A 217 0.86 -20.79 -1.22
N PHE A 218 0.66 -20.81 0.10
CA PHE A 218 0.73 -19.61 0.95
C PHE A 218 1.80 -19.85 2.01
N LEU A 219 2.73 -18.91 2.16
CA LEU A 219 3.82 -18.97 3.12
C LEU A 219 3.83 -17.68 3.96
N HIS A 220 3.99 -17.82 5.27
CA HIS A 220 4.25 -16.70 6.17
C HIS A 220 5.54 -16.91 6.92
N ILE A 221 6.43 -15.92 6.83
CA ILE A 221 7.64 -15.79 7.63
C ILE A 221 7.39 -14.72 8.69
N GLU A 222 7.38 -15.16 9.95
CA GLU A 222 7.39 -14.26 11.10
C GLU A 222 8.73 -13.53 11.17
N VAL A 223 8.71 -12.19 11.20
CA VAL A 223 9.94 -11.41 11.05
C VAL A 223 10.84 -11.46 12.29
N PHE A 224 10.30 -11.80 13.46
CA PHE A 224 11.02 -11.97 14.70
C PHE A 224 11.13 -13.47 15.06
N PRO A 225 12.32 -14.02 15.37
CA PRO A 225 12.41 -15.39 15.85
C PRO A 225 11.80 -15.52 17.25
N TYR A 226 11.22 -16.67 17.56
CA TYR A 226 10.77 -16.98 18.91
C TYR A 226 11.94 -17.01 19.90
N PRO A 227 11.78 -16.53 21.16
CA PRO A 227 10.62 -15.83 21.71
C PRO A 227 10.39 -14.42 21.11
N PHE A 228 9.17 -14.15 20.64
CA PHE A 228 8.88 -12.99 19.80
C PHE A 228 9.00 -11.65 20.53
N ALA A 229 8.54 -11.55 21.78
CA ALA A 229 8.60 -10.29 22.54
C ALA A 229 10.05 -9.83 22.75
N GLU A 230 10.91 -10.75 23.18
CA GLU A 230 12.32 -10.50 23.43
C GLU A 230 13.07 -10.16 22.14
N SER A 231 12.73 -10.83 21.03
CA SER A 231 13.30 -10.51 19.72
C SER A 231 12.84 -9.16 19.20
N PHE A 232 11.57 -8.80 19.38
CA PHE A 232 11.03 -7.48 19.04
C PHE A 232 11.73 -6.37 19.85
N GLU A 233 11.83 -6.52 21.17
CA GLU A 233 12.52 -5.56 22.03
C GLU A 233 13.99 -5.39 21.65
N ALA A 234 14.66 -6.48 21.27
CA ALA A 234 16.05 -6.49 20.82
C ALA A 234 16.23 -6.11 19.35
N GLN A 235 15.15 -5.86 18.60
CA GLN A 235 15.15 -5.64 17.14
C GLN A 235 15.91 -6.74 16.37
N ARG A 236 15.78 -7.99 16.83
CA ARG A 236 16.43 -9.16 16.25
C ARG A 236 15.51 -9.81 15.23
N HIS A 237 15.86 -9.72 13.96
CA HIS A 237 15.07 -10.31 12.88
C HIS A 237 15.55 -11.71 12.50
N VAL A 238 14.69 -12.47 11.84
CA VAL A 238 15.05 -13.74 11.17
C VAL A 238 15.99 -13.47 9.98
N PRO A 239 16.88 -14.41 9.60
CA PRO A 239 17.87 -14.18 8.53
C PRO A 239 17.23 -13.85 7.18
N GLU A 240 16.02 -14.32 6.91
CA GLU A 240 15.30 -14.12 5.66
C GLU A 240 14.98 -12.64 5.41
N MET A 241 14.79 -11.83 6.46
CA MET A 241 14.66 -10.37 6.31
C MET A 241 15.93 -9.77 5.67
N ALA A 242 17.11 -10.27 6.02
CA ALA A 242 18.36 -9.83 5.42
C ALA A 242 18.58 -10.40 4.02
N GLU A 243 18.20 -11.67 3.78
CA GLU A 243 18.27 -12.30 2.45
C GLU A 243 17.43 -11.54 1.41
N TRP A 244 16.25 -11.08 1.80
CA TRP A 244 15.33 -10.29 0.98
C TRP A 244 15.55 -8.76 1.12
N ASN A 245 16.56 -8.34 1.89
CA ASN A 245 16.88 -6.93 2.17
C ASN A 245 15.68 -6.08 2.65
N LEU A 246 14.79 -6.68 3.44
CA LEU A 246 13.60 -6.05 4.02
C LEU A 246 13.96 -5.29 5.30
N ARG A 247 13.44 -4.08 5.42
CA ARG A 247 13.65 -3.19 6.58
C ARG A 247 12.37 -2.79 7.30
N THR A 248 11.24 -3.17 6.74
CA THR A 248 9.89 -2.85 7.20
C THR A 248 9.02 -4.09 7.09
N GLU A 249 7.86 -4.07 7.75
CA GLU A 249 6.82 -5.07 7.60
C GLU A 249 5.42 -4.43 7.66
N PRO A 250 4.40 -5.04 7.04
CA PRO A 250 4.46 -6.28 6.24
C PRO A 250 4.87 -6.07 4.78
N TRP A 251 5.52 -7.09 4.23
CA TRP A 251 5.71 -7.29 2.79
C TRP A 251 5.00 -8.55 2.33
N THR A 252 4.39 -8.50 1.16
CA THR A 252 3.77 -9.66 0.51
C THR A 252 4.19 -9.71 -0.96
N PHE A 253 4.62 -10.88 -1.41
CA PHE A 253 5.07 -11.15 -2.76
C PHE A 253 4.18 -12.20 -3.41
N LEU A 254 3.91 -12.02 -4.70
CA LEU A 254 3.32 -13.03 -5.57
C LEU A 254 4.43 -13.59 -6.44
N ILE A 255 4.73 -14.89 -6.31
CA ILE A 255 5.80 -15.57 -7.03
C ILE A 255 5.17 -16.62 -7.97
N ASP A 256 5.57 -16.62 -9.23
CA ASP A 256 5.08 -17.61 -10.20
C ASP A 256 5.78 -18.98 -10.07
N ALA A 257 5.30 -19.94 -10.85
CA ALA A 257 5.85 -21.30 -10.90
C ALA A 257 7.32 -21.37 -11.37
N GLN A 258 7.87 -20.30 -11.95
CA GLN A 258 9.28 -20.20 -12.35
C GLN A 258 10.13 -19.54 -11.27
N GLY A 259 9.54 -19.17 -10.13
CA GLY A 259 10.22 -18.46 -9.05
C GLY A 259 10.46 -16.99 -9.33
N ILE A 260 9.71 -16.37 -10.26
CA ILE A 260 9.81 -14.94 -10.57
C ILE A 260 8.77 -14.15 -9.80
N ILE A 261 9.18 -13.04 -9.20
CA ILE A 261 8.31 -12.11 -8.49
C ILE A 261 7.42 -11.38 -9.51
N GLN A 262 6.12 -11.63 -9.46
CA GLN A 262 5.13 -11.03 -10.35
C GLN A 262 4.48 -9.78 -9.76
N ALA A 263 4.38 -9.70 -8.43
CA ALA A 263 3.92 -8.51 -7.72
C ALA A 263 4.52 -8.43 -6.31
N ARG A 264 4.60 -7.21 -5.78
CA ARG A 264 5.04 -6.92 -4.40
C ARG A 264 4.13 -5.88 -3.77
N PHE A 265 3.78 -6.06 -2.51
CA PHE A 265 2.93 -5.19 -1.71
C PHE A 265 3.61 -4.87 -0.40
N GLU A 266 3.78 -3.60 -0.09
CA GLU A 266 4.20 -3.13 1.23
C GLU A 266 3.01 -2.55 1.99
N GLY A 267 2.94 -2.84 3.30
CA GLY A 267 1.91 -2.29 4.17
C GLY A 267 0.56 -2.98 4.01
N GLY A 268 -0.52 -2.24 4.28
CA GLY A 268 -1.87 -2.79 4.31
C GLY A 268 -2.33 -3.25 2.93
N ILE A 269 -2.89 -4.46 2.86
CA ILE A 269 -3.53 -5.04 1.68
C ILE A 269 -5.02 -5.26 1.95
N THR A 270 -5.81 -5.35 0.88
CA THR A 270 -7.21 -5.80 0.98
C THR A 270 -7.46 -6.92 -0.02
N PHE A 271 -8.48 -7.73 0.25
CA PHE A 271 -8.91 -8.79 -0.66
C PHE A 271 -9.16 -8.25 -2.08
N ALA A 272 -9.94 -7.17 -2.20
CA ALA A 272 -10.29 -6.57 -3.49
C ALA A 272 -9.10 -5.98 -4.26
N GLU A 273 -7.99 -5.70 -3.57
CA GLU A 273 -6.77 -5.26 -4.23
C GLU A 273 -5.94 -6.41 -4.76
N MET A 274 -5.75 -7.45 -3.95
CA MET A 274 -4.84 -8.54 -4.26
C MET A 274 -5.47 -9.65 -5.10
N GLU A 275 -6.77 -9.89 -4.94
CA GLU A 275 -7.44 -11.01 -5.59
C GLU A 275 -7.28 -11.01 -7.12
N PRO A 276 -7.43 -9.89 -7.85
CA PRO A 276 -7.27 -9.90 -9.31
C PRO A 276 -5.85 -10.27 -9.75
N ALA A 277 -4.84 -9.90 -8.96
CA ALA A 277 -3.44 -10.25 -9.21
C ALA A 277 -3.19 -11.74 -8.90
N LEU A 278 -3.74 -12.23 -7.80
CA LEU A 278 -3.64 -13.64 -7.43
C LEU A 278 -4.37 -14.56 -8.42
N ALA A 279 -5.53 -14.14 -8.94
CA ALA A 279 -6.28 -14.88 -9.96
C ALA A 279 -5.46 -15.06 -11.25
N GLN A 280 -4.77 -14.01 -11.69
CA GLN A 280 -3.84 -14.08 -12.83
C GLN A 280 -2.70 -15.06 -12.54
N LEU A 281 -2.09 -14.97 -11.36
CA LEU A 281 -1.01 -15.85 -10.92
C LEU A 281 -1.45 -17.33 -10.91
N ALA A 282 -2.62 -17.62 -10.31
CA ALA A 282 -3.21 -18.95 -10.24
C ALA A 282 -3.52 -19.53 -11.63
N ALA A 283 -3.86 -18.67 -12.60
CA ALA A 283 -4.08 -19.05 -13.99
C ALA A 283 -2.77 -19.19 -14.81
N GLY A 284 -1.60 -18.99 -14.19
CA GLY A 284 -0.30 -19.01 -14.88
C GLY A 284 -0.11 -17.84 -15.84
N GLN A 285 -0.80 -16.73 -15.61
CA GLN A 285 -0.70 -15.51 -16.41
C GLN A 285 0.26 -14.52 -15.76
N PRO A 286 0.99 -13.70 -16.55
CA PRO A 286 1.73 -12.56 -16.01
C PRO A 286 0.79 -11.66 -15.20
N VAL A 287 1.22 -11.24 -14.01
CA VAL A 287 0.40 -10.36 -13.18
C VAL A 287 0.48 -8.94 -13.72
N VAL A 288 -0.66 -8.43 -14.17
CA VAL A 288 -0.83 -7.02 -14.51
C VAL A 288 -1.62 -6.36 -13.39
N LEU A 289 -0.95 -5.48 -12.64
CA LEU A 289 -1.61 -4.62 -11.66
C LEU A 289 -2.44 -3.56 -12.41
N PRO A 290 -3.52 -3.03 -11.79
CA PRO A 290 -4.35 -2.01 -12.42
C PRO A 290 -3.49 -0.91 -13.03
N ALA A 291 -3.66 -0.69 -14.34
CA ALA A 291 -2.95 0.36 -15.04
C ALA A 291 -3.30 1.74 -14.41
N PRO A 292 -2.36 2.70 -14.48
CA PRO A 292 -2.58 4.06 -14.02
C PRO A 292 -3.92 4.65 -14.45
#